data_AF-U6STH4-F1
#
_entry.id   AF-U6STH4-F1
#
_cell.length_a   1.000
_cell.length_b   1.000
_cell.length_c   1.000
_cell.angle_alpha   90.00
_cell.angle_beta   90.00
_cell.angle_gamma   90.00
#
_symmetry.space_group_name_H-M   'P 1'
#
loop_
_entity.id
_entity.type
_entity.pdbx_description
1 polymer ?
#
loop_
_entity_poly.entity_id
_entity_poly.type
_entity_poly.pdbx_seq_one_letter_code
_entity_poly.pdbx_strand_id
1 'polypeptide(L)'
;MLIIYFLGIALIMLITLNILSALMPAIFGNHFISFFGRAYTKRPETTFDKGLNIVFYLMHGIPYFFYIHFMKKYSYWRARLVFGAWTIGFILICIIILILVSLLLESLGF
;
A
#
# COMPACT_ATOMS: atom_id res chain seq x y z
N MET A 1 -19.72 2.45 -18.80
CA MET A 1 -20.31 1.43 -17.92
C MET A 1 -19.30 0.31 -17.61
N LEU A 2 -18.97 -0.60 -18.53
CA LEU A 2 -17.97 -1.68 -18.29
C LEU A 2 -16.59 -1.17 -17.78
N ILE A 3 -16.11 -0.05 -18.34
CA ILE A 3 -14.84 0.59 -17.94
C ILE A 3 -14.86 1.02 -16.46
N ILE A 4 -15.99 1.56 -15.97
CA ILE A 4 -16.13 2.02 -14.59
C ILE A 4 -16.07 0.83 -13.62
N TYR A 5 -16.71 -0.27 -13.99
CA TYR A 5 -16.66 -1.52 -13.23
C TYR A 5 -15.23 -2.07 -13.11
N PHE A 6 -14.48 -2.15 -14.22
CA PHE A 6 -13.08 -2.57 -14.19
C PHE A 6 -12.19 -1.63 -13.36
N LEU A 7 -12.41 -0.32 -13.44
CA LEU A 7 -11.69 0.65 -12.61
C LEU A 7 -12.01 0.45 -11.11
N GLY A 8 -13.27 0.15 -10.78
CA GLY A 8 -13.68 -0.20 -9.41
C GLY A 8 -12.95 -1.44 -8.87
N ILE A 9 -12.91 -2.52 -9.65
CA ILE A 9 -12.16 -3.74 -9.27
C ILE A 9 -10.67 -3.44 -9.09
N ALA A 10 -10.06 -2.72 -10.03
CA ALA A 10 -8.64 -2.37 -9.94
C ALA A 10 -8.33 -1.54 -8.69
N LEU A 11 -9.21 -0.61 -8.33
CA LEU A 11 -9.09 0.19 -7.11
C LEU A 11 -9.21 -0.67 -5.85
N ILE A 12 -10.17 -1.60 -5.79
CA ILE A 12 -10.33 -2.53 -4.67
C ILE A 12 -9.06 -3.37 -4.51
N MET A 13 -8.53 -3.95 -5.59
CA MET A 13 -7.29 -4.72 -5.56
C MET A 13 -6.10 -3.89 -5.05
N LEU A 14 -5.94 -2.66 -5.54
CA LEU A 14 -4.88 -1.75 -5.09
C LEU A 14 -4.99 -1.43 -3.60
N ILE A 15 -6.20 -1.20 -3.09
CA ILE A 15 -6.44 -0.96 -1.67
C ILE A 15 -6.08 -2.20 -0.85
N THR A 16 -6.56 -3.39 -1.25
CA THR A 16 -6.25 -4.65 -0.57
C THR A 16 -4.75 -4.90 -0.50
N LEU A 17 -4.03 -4.67 -1.61
CA LEU A 17 -2.58 -4.84 -1.67
C LEU A 17 -1.84 -3.87 -0.74
N ASN A 18 -2.27 -2.61 -0.67
CA ASN A 18 -1.69 -1.64 0.26
C ASN A 18 -1.99 -2.00 1.73
N ILE A 19 -3.18 -2.53 2.04
CA ILE A 19 -3.49 -3.04 3.40
C ILE A 19 -2.55 -4.18 3.77
N LEU A 20 -2.41 -5.20 2.92
CA LEU A 20 -1.50 -6.33 3.15
C LEU A 20 -0.06 -5.82 3.32
N SER A 21 0.35 -4.88 2.47
CA SER A 21 1.67 -4.26 2.53
C SER A 21 1.91 -3.42 3.78
N ALA A 22 0.87 -2.93 4.46
CA ALA A 22 0.99 -2.22 5.74
C ALA A 22 1.04 -3.21 6.92
N LEU A 23 0.25 -4.28 6.86
CA LEU A 23 0.24 -5.32 7.89
C LEU A 23 1.58 -6.05 7.97
N MET A 24 2.22 -6.34 6.84
CA MET A 24 3.44 -7.13 6.82
C MET A 24 4.63 -6.47 7.55
N PRO A 25 4.99 -5.19 7.33
CA PRO A 25 5.97 -4.50 8.17
C PRO A 25 5.50 -4.31 9.61
N ALA A 26 4.19 -4.18 9.86
CA ALA A 26 3.67 -4.09 11.23
C ALA A 26 3.91 -5.38 12.02
N ILE A 27 3.80 -6.55 11.38
CA ILE A 27 4.01 -7.88 11.98
C ILE A 27 5.50 -8.25 12.00
N PHE A 28 6.14 -8.25 10.82
CA PHE A 28 7.48 -8.80 10.62
C PHE A 28 8.60 -7.75 10.71
N GLY A 29 8.27 -6.46 10.79
CA GLY A 29 9.24 -5.38 10.94
C GLY A 29 10.26 -5.33 9.81
N ASN A 30 11.54 -5.17 10.18
CA ASN A 30 12.65 -4.98 9.24
C ASN A 30 12.89 -6.17 8.30
N HIS A 31 12.52 -7.39 8.68
CA HIS A 31 12.74 -8.57 7.86
C HIS A 31 11.93 -8.50 6.55
N PHE A 32 10.67 -8.08 6.65
CA PHE A 32 9.82 -7.91 5.50
C PHE A 32 10.29 -6.74 4.61
N ILE A 33 10.69 -5.63 5.21
CA ILE A 33 11.18 -4.46 4.47
C ILE A 33 12.52 -4.75 3.77
N SER A 34 13.40 -5.55 4.38
CA SER A 34 14.64 -6.03 3.74
C SER A 34 14.37 -6.96 2.55
N PHE A 35 13.35 -7.81 2.66
CA PHE A 35 12.90 -8.66 1.56
C PHE A 35 12.29 -7.83 0.43
N PHE A 36 11.40 -6.89 0.76
CA PHE A 36 10.74 -6.00 -0.20
C PHE A 36 11.69 -5.01 -0.87
N GLY A 37 12.66 -4.47 -0.13
CA GLY A 37 13.68 -3.57 -0.67
C GLY A 37 14.65 -4.23 -1.65
N ARG A 38 14.62 -5.57 -1.77
CA ARG A 38 15.34 -6.33 -2.82
C ARG A 38 14.51 -6.51 -4.10
N ALA A 39 13.19 -6.42 -4.02
CA ALA A 39 12.30 -6.50 -5.18
C ALA A 39 12.28 -5.19 -6.00
N TYR A 40 12.69 -4.07 -5.40
CA TYR A 40 12.86 -2.78 -6.07
C TYR A 40 14.20 -2.67 -6.80
N THR A 41 14.17 -2.29 -8.07
CA THR A 41 15.39 -2.05 -8.86
C THR A 41 15.95 -0.67 -8.54
N LYS A 42 17.02 -0.61 -7.74
CA LYS A 42 17.62 0.66 -7.27
C LYS A 42 18.17 1.57 -8.37
N ARG A 43 18.60 0.99 -9.49
CA ARG A 43 19.12 1.71 -10.67
C ARG A 43 18.47 1.10 -11.92
N PRO A 44 17.23 1.49 -12.26
CA PRO A 44 16.53 0.90 -13.39
C PRO A 44 17.15 1.43 -14.70
N GLU A 45 17.82 0.56 -15.45
CA GLU A 45 18.45 0.91 -16.73
C GLU A 45 17.46 0.75 -17.90
N THR A 46 16.56 -0.22 -17.81
CA THR A 46 15.59 -0.50 -18.88
C THR A 46 14.21 0.13 -18.60
N THR A 47 13.41 0.32 -19.64
CA THR A 47 12.01 0.76 -19.53
C THR A 47 11.16 -0.25 -18.74
N PHE A 48 11.49 -1.54 -18.86
CA PHE A 48 10.85 -2.61 -18.10
C PHE A 48 11.10 -2.47 -16.59
N ASP A 49 12.34 -2.20 -16.17
CA ASP A 49 12.69 -1.97 -14.76
C ASP A 49 11.94 -0.76 -14.17
N LYS A 50 11.81 0.30 -14.96
CA LYS A 50 11.04 1.49 -14.58
C LYS A 50 9.56 1.15 -14.40
N GLY A 51 9.00 0.35 -15.30
CA GLY A 51 7.62 -0.14 -15.21
C GLY A 51 7.38 -0.97 -13.95
N LEU A 52 8.28 -1.92 -13.64
CA LEU A 52 8.20 -2.73 -12.41
C LEU A 52 8.26 -1.87 -11.15
N ASN A 53 9.13 -0.85 -11.12
CA ASN A 53 9.20 0.07 -10.00
C ASN A 53 7.92 0.90 -9.83
N ILE A 54 7.28 1.34 -10.91
CA ILE A 54 6.00 2.08 -10.84
C ILE A 54 4.92 1.19 -10.24
N VAL A 55 4.78 -0.05 -10.73
CA VAL A 55 3.82 -1.03 -10.21
C VAL A 55 4.09 -1.29 -8.73
N PHE A 56 5.36 -1.47 -8.37
CA PHE A 56 5.77 -1.63 -6.97
C PHE A 56 5.36 -0.46 -6.09
N TYR A 57 5.59 0.79 -6.55
CA TYR A 57 5.18 1.99 -5.81
C TYR A 57 3.66 2.15 -5.72
N LEU A 58 2.90 1.76 -6.73
CA LEU A 58 1.43 1.79 -6.69
C LEU A 58 0.87 0.79 -5.68
N MET A 59 1.46 -0.39 -5.59
CA MET A 59 0.99 -1.48 -4.72
C MET A 59 1.46 -1.34 -3.26
N HIS A 60 2.62 -0.71 -3.03
CA HIS A 60 3.32 -0.74 -1.73
C HIS A 60 3.84 0.63 -1.26
N GLY A 61 3.69 1.68 -2.07
CA GLY A 61 4.37 2.95 -1.85
C GLY A 61 3.95 3.66 -0.56
N ILE A 62 2.66 3.66 -0.24
CA ILE A 62 2.14 4.39 0.94
C ILE A 62 2.68 3.75 2.22
N PRO A 63 2.48 2.44 2.48
CA PRO A 63 2.97 1.85 3.72
C PRO A 63 4.50 1.87 3.83
N TYR A 64 5.21 1.63 2.73
CA TYR A 64 6.67 1.68 2.70
C TYR A 64 7.20 3.08 3.05
N PHE A 65 6.61 4.13 2.48
CA PHE A 65 6.99 5.51 2.77
C PHE A 65 6.86 5.85 4.25
N PHE A 66 5.69 5.57 4.86
CA PHE A 66 5.46 5.88 6.27
C PHE A 66 6.32 5.03 7.19
N TYR A 67 6.54 3.75 6.86
CA TYR A 67 7.46 2.90 7.62
C TYR A 67 8.87 3.49 7.67
N ILE A 68 9.46 3.81 6.52
CA ILE A 68 10.80 4.41 6.44
C ILE A 68 10.84 5.78 7.13
N HIS A 69 9.78 6.59 6.98
CA HIS A 69 9.69 7.89 7.65
C HIS A 69 9.73 7.75 9.18
N PHE A 70 8.95 6.83 9.77
CA PHE A 70 8.96 6.62 11.22
C PHE A 70 10.27 6.02 11.72
N MET A 71 10.89 5.14 10.95
CA MET A 71 12.18 4.54 11.28
C MET A 71 13.34 5.54 11.27
N LYS A 72 13.22 6.64 10.50
CA LYS A 72 14.18 7.76 10.55
C LYS A 72 13.97 8.68 11.76
N LYS A 73 12.72 8.79 12.24
CA LYS A 73 12.34 9.75 13.29
C LYS A 73 12.41 9.17 14.72
N TYR A 74 12.14 7.88 14.88
CA TYR A 74 12.01 7.23 16.18
C TYR A 74 12.97 6.04 16.33
N SER A 75 13.26 5.64 17.57
CA SER A 75 13.96 4.38 17.83
C SER A 75 13.13 3.19 17.35
N TYR A 76 13.78 2.08 17.00
CA TYR A 76 13.14 0.92 16.35
C TYR A 76 11.80 0.51 16.96
N TRP A 77 11.75 0.27 18.28
CA TRP A 77 10.53 -0.14 18.97
C TRP A 77 9.43 0.93 18.96
N ARG A 78 9.81 2.20 19.11
CA ARG A 78 8.87 3.33 19.04
C ARG A 78 8.35 3.52 17.61
N ALA A 79 9.22 3.43 16.61
CA ALA A 79 8.83 3.49 15.21
C ALA A 79 7.83 2.38 14.85
N ARG A 80 8.03 1.16 15.35
CA ARG A 80 7.10 0.04 15.17
C ARG A 80 5.73 0.29 15.80
N LEU A 81 5.69 0.81 17.02
CA LEU A 81 4.43 1.15 17.69
C LEU A 81 3.66 2.24 16.93
N VAL A 82 4.36 3.31 16.55
CA VAL A 82 3.78 4.42 15.78
C VAL A 82 3.29 3.93 14.42
N PHE A 83 4.06 3.10 13.72
CA PHE A 83 3.66 2.50 12.44
C PHE A 83 2.47 1.55 12.60
N GLY A 84 2.41 0.77 13.68
CA GLY A 84 1.27 -0.10 13.99
C GLY A 84 -0.01 0.71 14.22
N ALA A 85 0.05 1.77 15.02
CA ALA A 85 -1.08 2.68 15.23
C ALA A 85 -1.51 3.35 13.92
N TRP A 86 -0.54 3.82 13.11
CA TRP A 86 -0.80 4.36 11.79
C TRP A 86 -1.45 3.33 10.86
N THR A 87 -1.02 2.07 10.90
CA THR A 87 -1.58 0.98 10.08
C THR A 87 -3.05 0.74 10.41
N ILE A 88 -3.44 0.77 11.69
CA ILE A 88 -4.84 0.67 12.10
C ILE A 88 -5.66 1.82 11.48
N GLY A 89 -5.18 3.06 11.62
CA GLY A 89 -5.83 4.23 11.02
C GLY A 89 -5.92 4.14 9.49
N PHE A 90 -4.86 3.69 8.83
CA PHE A 90 -4.83 3.48 7.39
C PHE A 90 -5.84 2.44 6.92
N ILE A 91 -5.99 1.32 7.63
CA ILE A 91 -6.98 0.29 7.32
C ILE A 91 -8.40 0.85 7.45
N LEU A 92 -8.69 1.63 8.49
CA LEU A 92 -10.00 2.28 8.65
C LEU A 92 -10.33 3.22 7.49
N ILE A 93 -9.36 4.05 7.07
CA ILE A 93 -9.50 4.93 5.90
C ILE A 93 -9.77 4.09 4.64
N CYS A 94 -9.04 3.00 4.44
CA CYS A 94 -9.25 2.11 3.30
C CYS A 94 -10.66 1.50 3.29
N ILE A 95 -11.17 1.06 4.44
CA ILE A 95 -12.53 0.52 4.57
C ILE A 95 -13.56 1.59 4.18
N ILE A 96 -13.40 2.83 4.65
CA ILE A 96 -14.29 3.94 4.29
C ILE A 96 -14.28 4.17 2.78
N ILE A 97 -13.09 4.20 2.15
CA ILE A 97 -12.97 4.36 0.69
C ILE A 97 -13.68 3.21 -0.04
N LEU A 98 -13.50 1.96 0.41
CA LEU A 98 -14.17 0.80 -0.20
C LEU A 98 -15.69 0.92 -0.11
N ILE A 99 -16.24 1.36 1.04
CA ILE A 99 -17.68 1.59 1.19
C ILE A 99 -18.17 2.67 0.21
N LEU A 100 -17.45 3.79 0.10
CA LEU A 100 -17.81 4.87 -0.82
C LEU A 100 -17.78 4.42 -2.28
N VAL A 101 -16.79 3.61 -2.67
CA VAL A 101 -16.69 3.04 -4.02
C VAL A 101 -17.85 2.09 -4.29
N SER A 102 -18.20 1.22 -3.34
CA SER A 102 -19.35 0.32 -3.48
C SER A 102 -20.65 1.09 -3.66
N LEU A 103 -20.91 2.12 -2.84
CA LEU A 103 -22.10 2.96 -2.96
C LEU A 103 -22.15 3.70 -4.30
N LEU A 104 -20.99 4.18 -4.78
CA LEU A 104 -20.90 4.81 -6.10
C LEU A 104 -21.25 3.83 -7.22
N LEU A 105 -20.70 2.61 -7.19
CA LEU A 105 -21.00 1.59 -8.19
C LEU A 105 -22.49 1.22 -8.19
N GLU A 106 -23.09 1.05 -7.01
CA GLU A 106 -24.51 0.76 -6.84
C GLU A 106 -25.38 1.89 -7.42
N SER A 107 -25.06 3.16 -7.11
CA SER A 107 -25.77 4.32 -7.67
C SER A 107 -25.66 4.45 -9.20
N LEU A 108 -24.64 3.86 -9.81
CA LEU A 108 -24.45 3.81 -11.25
C LEU A 108 -25.14 2.60 -11.91
N GLY A 109 -25.81 1.76 -11.11
CA GLY A 109 -26.59 0.60 -11.56
C GLY A 109 -25.79 -0.70 -11.66
N PHE A 110 -24.76 -0.89 -10.82
CA PHE A 110 -23.96 -2.12 -10.72
C PHE A 110 -24.12 -2.85 -9.40
#